data_AF-A0A4Q7Y6U2-F1
#
_entry.id   AF-A0A4Q7Y6U2-F1
#
_cell.length_a   1.000
_cell.length_b   1.000
_cell.length_c   1.000
_cell.angle_alpha   90.00
_cell.angle_beta   90.00
_cell.angle_gamma   90.00
#
_symmetry.space_group_name_H-M   'P 1'
#
loop_
_entity.id
_entity.type
_entity.pdbx_description
1 polymer ?
#
loop_
_entity_poly.entity_id
_entity_poly.type
_entity_poly.pdbx_seq_one_letter_code
_entity_poly.pdbx_strand_id
1 'polypeptide(L)'
;MTGQTVAAFDAVGFVAGMKALLACDCRVCVRHGETHAQVPRMMLGSTVYIDVEMAPLIDALRSAGVTTVGSCIDLADAVTKLWPEHLPTLLAFDGPGVHYGRIVAERLTFVRMLKGPNAEPFLGAVEEAGGSVARGRFLVQAAFPRDVLPGLAAVA
;
A
#
# COMPACT_ATOMS: atom_id res chain seq x y z
N MET A 1 -27.12 31.88 -21.66
CA MET A 1 -26.12 30.84 -21.97
C MET A 1 -24.79 31.54 -22.16
N THR A 2 -23.76 31.21 -21.36
CA THR A 2 -22.34 31.15 -21.77
C THR A 2 -21.45 30.85 -20.57
N GLY A 3 -20.70 29.74 -20.66
CA GLY A 3 -19.30 29.70 -20.26
C GLY A 3 -18.98 29.38 -18.80
N GLN A 4 -19.23 28.15 -18.35
CA GLN A 4 -18.42 27.58 -17.27
C GLN A 4 -17.05 27.22 -17.82
N THR A 5 -16.05 28.02 -17.49
CA THR A 5 -14.63 27.65 -17.60
C THR A 5 -14.39 26.43 -16.71
N VAL A 6 -14.24 25.26 -17.34
CA VAL A 6 -13.62 24.09 -16.71
C VAL A 6 -12.20 24.50 -16.34
N ALA A 7 -11.95 24.67 -15.04
CA ALA A 7 -10.60 24.86 -14.53
C ALA A 7 -9.74 23.71 -15.04
N ALA A 8 -8.65 24.03 -15.74
CA ALA A 8 -7.69 23.03 -16.19
C ALA A 8 -7.22 22.25 -14.97
N PHE A 9 -7.50 20.94 -14.96
CA PHE A 9 -7.01 20.05 -13.93
C PHE A 9 -5.48 20.10 -14.01
N ASP A 10 -4.83 20.68 -13.01
CA ASP A 10 -3.37 20.68 -12.92
C ASP A 10 -2.91 19.26 -12.63
N ALA A 11 -2.82 18.47 -13.70
CA ALA A 11 -2.39 17.08 -13.66
C ALA A 11 -0.95 16.97 -13.13
N VAL A 12 -0.13 18.02 -13.30
CA VAL A 12 1.26 18.03 -12.82
C VAL A 12 1.29 18.24 -11.31
N GLY A 13 0.53 19.21 -10.79
CA GLY A 13 0.35 19.43 -9.35
C GLY A 13 -0.35 18.28 -8.64
N PHE A 14 -1.36 17.66 -9.28
CA PHE A 14 -2.01 16.45 -8.78
C PHE A 14 -1.06 15.25 -8.76
N VAL A 15 -0.28 15.01 -9.82
CA VAL A 15 0.69 13.90 -9.87
C VAL A 15 1.85 14.13 -8.90
N ALA A 16 2.32 15.37 -8.71
CA ALA A 16 3.35 15.71 -7.72
C ALA A 16 2.83 15.57 -6.27
N GLY A 17 1.61 16.07 -6.00
CA GLY A 17 0.94 15.92 -4.70
C GLY A 17 0.62 14.47 -4.37
N MET A 18 0.22 13.67 -5.36
CA MET A 18 0.10 12.23 -5.23
C MET A 18 1.47 11.61 -4.96
N LYS A 19 2.51 11.85 -5.77
CA LYS A 19 3.86 11.31 -5.51
C LYS A 19 4.36 11.58 -4.08
N ALA A 20 4.11 12.76 -3.51
CA ALA A 20 4.43 13.07 -2.11
C ALA A 20 3.56 12.32 -1.08
N LEU A 21 2.28 12.05 -1.39
CA LEU A 21 1.38 11.19 -0.60
C LEU A 21 1.72 9.70 -0.70
N LEU A 22 2.36 9.30 -1.79
CA LEU A 22 2.69 7.92 -2.15
C LEU A 22 4.13 7.52 -1.77
N ALA A 23 5.05 8.48 -1.69
CA ALA A 23 6.39 8.25 -1.16
C ALA A 23 6.35 8.25 0.37
N CYS A 24 6.33 7.05 0.95
CA CYS A 24 6.66 6.91 2.36
C CYS A 24 8.17 7.17 2.53
N ASP A 25 8.54 8.36 2.98
CA ASP A 25 9.95 8.72 3.26
C ASP A 25 10.35 8.43 4.72
N CYS A 26 9.58 7.57 5.40
CA CYS A 26 9.85 7.26 6.79
C CYS A 26 11.11 6.38 6.91
N ARG A 27 11.75 6.39 8.09
CA ARG A 27 12.98 5.65 8.36
C ARG A 27 12.87 4.16 8.01
N VAL A 28 11.70 3.56 8.19
CA VAL A 28 11.42 2.17 7.83
C VAL A 28 11.42 2.00 6.30
N CYS A 29 10.67 2.83 5.57
CA CYS A 29 10.55 2.75 4.12
C CYS A 29 11.88 3.00 3.40
N VAL A 30 12.70 3.95 3.86
CA VAL A 30 14.02 4.28 3.28
C VAL A 30 15.04 3.15 3.51
N ARG A 31 14.96 2.47 4.65
CA ARG A 31 15.89 1.41 5.06
C ARG A 31 15.28 0.01 4.95
N HIS A 32 14.17 -0.14 4.23
CA HIS A 32 13.37 -1.37 4.19
C HIS A 32 14.16 -2.59 3.69
N GLY A 33 15.16 -2.36 2.84
CA GLY A 33 16.08 -3.41 2.37
C GLY A 33 17.01 -3.99 3.45
N GLU A 34 17.10 -3.36 4.62
CA GLU A 34 17.85 -3.91 5.77
C GLU A 34 17.05 -4.96 6.55
N THR A 35 15.73 -5.02 6.34
CA THR A 35 14.84 -5.91 7.11
C THR A 35 14.34 -7.07 6.27
N HIS A 36 14.02 -6.84 5.00
CA HIS A 36 13.50 -7.85 4.09
C HIS A 36 14.27 -7.85 2.77
N ALA A 37 14.36 -9.01 2.11
CA ALA A 37 14.91 -9.10 0.78
C ALA A 37 13.98 -8.40 -0.23
N GLN A 38 14.56 -7.60 -1.13
CA GLN A 38 13.80 -6.77 -2.06
C GLN A 38 14.11 -7.05 -3.52
N VAL A 39 13.14 -6.77 -4.39
CA VAL A 39 13.30 -6.75 -5.84
C VAL A 39 12.83 -5.42 -6.43
N PRO A 40 13.47 -4.94 -7.50
CA PRO A 40 13.02 -3.74 -8.18
C PRO A 40 11.71 -4.01 -8.96
N ARG A 41 10.81 -3.03 -8.95
CA ARG A 41 9.63 -2.94 -9.81
C ARG A 41 9.45 -1.53 -10.33
N MET A 42 8.94 -1.41 -11.56
CA MET A 42 8.60 -0.13 -12.16
C MET A 42 7.17 0.25 -11.73
N MET A 43 7.01 1.37 -11.03
CA MET A 43 5.72 1.95 -10.62
C MET A 43 5.71 3.45 -10.90
N LEU A 44 4.65 3.95 -11.54
CA LEU A 44 4.47 5.39 -11.82
C LEU A 44 5.69 6.07 -12.47
N GLY A 45 6.41 5.33 -13.33
CA GLY A 45 7.61 5.81 -14.03
C GLY A 45 8.87 5.90 -13.17
N SER A 46 8.90 5.24 -12.01
CA SER A 46 10.09 5.17 -11.15
C SER A 46 10.34 3.72 -10.71
N THR A 47 11.60 3.36 -10.54
CA THR A 47 11.97 2.10 -9.92
C THR A 47 11.76 2.21 -8.42
N VAL A 48 10.93 1.32 -7.88
CA VAL A 48 10.73 1.14 -6.44
C VAL A 48 11.17 -0.26 -6.05
N TYR A 49 11.62 -0.42 -4.80
CA TYR A 49 12.01 -1.71 -4.27
C TYR A 49 10.91 -2.21 -3.35
N ILE A 50 10.44 -3.43 -3.60
CA ILE A 50 9.38 -4.09 -2.82
C ILE A 50 9.91 -5.41 -2.29
N ASP A 51 9.29 -5.94 -1.23
CA ASP A 51 9.61 -7.26 -0.71
C ASP A 51 9.50 -8.32 -1.81
N VAL A 52 10.48 -9.22 -1.90
CA VAL A 52 10.51 -10.33 -2.89
C VAL A 52 9.19 -11.10 -2.90
N GLU A 53 8.65 -11.37 -1.71
CA GLU A 53 7.40 -12.12 -1.54
C GLU A 53 6.16 -11.34 -2.00
N MET A 54 6.17 -10.01 -1.94
CA MET A 54 5.06 -9.19 -2.47
C MET A 54 5.04 -9.17 -3.99
N ALA A 55 6.16 -9.46 -4.63
CA ALA A 55 6.32 -9.20 -6.05
C ALA A 55 5.28 -9.89 -6.95
N PRO A 56 4.91 -11.17 -6.74
CA PRO A 56 3.85 -11.81 -7.53
C PRO A 56 2.50 -11.10 -7.41
N LEU A 57 2.08 -10.74 -6.19
CA LEU A 57 0.82 -10.04 -5.96
C LEU A 57 0.83 -8.64 -6.59
N ILE A 58 1.93 -7.91 -6.43
CA ILE A 58 2.07 -6.57 -7.00
C ILE A 58 2.08 -6.61 -8.53
N ASP A 59 2.71 -7.62 -9.14
CA ASP A 59 2.73 -7.80 -10.59
C ASP A 59 1.33 -8.18 -11.13
N ALA A 60 0.57 -9.00 -10.41
CA ALA A 60 -0.82 -9.34 -10.73
C ALA A 60 -1.73 -8.09 -10.67
N LEU A 61 -1.72 -7.37 -9.55
CA LEU A 61 -2.47 -6.12 -9.38
C LEU A 61 -2.15 -5.09 -10.46
N ARG A 62 -0.87 -4.93 -10.82
CA ARG A 62 -0.47 -4.03 -11.90
C ARG A 62 -1.05 -4.47 -13.24
N SER A 63 -1.04 -5.78 -13.52
CA SER A 63 -1.58 -6.35 -14.76
C SER A 63 -3.11 -6.18 -14.86
N ALA A 64 -3.80 -6.19 -13.72
CA ALA A 64 -5.22 -5.84 -13.60
C ALA A 64 -5.50 -4.32 -13.66
N GLY A 65 -4.47 -3.48 -13.83
CA GLY A 65 -4.61 -2.03 -13.91
C GLY A 65 -4.84 -1.36 -12.56
N VAL A 66 -4.43 -1.99 -11.45
CA VAL A 66 -4.43 -1.40 -10.11
C VAL A 66 -3.13 -0.62 -9.90
N THR A 67 -3.26 0.62 -9.43
CA THR A 67 -2.10 1.44 -9.05
C THR A 67 -1.78 1.24 -7.58
N THR A 68 -0.78 0.41 -7.29
CA THR A 68 -0.23 0.23 -5.94
C THR A 68 0.76 1.34 -5.62
N VAL A 69 0.82 1.70 -4.34
CA VAL A 69 1.55 2.89 -3.88
C VAL A 69 2.33 2.66 -2.58
N GLY A 70 2.23 1.45 -2.02
CA GLY A 70 3.02 1.04 -0.87
C GLY A 70 2.66 -0.38 -0.47
N SER A 71 3.61 -1.13 0.07
CA SER A 71 3.40 -2.50 0.51
C SER A 71 4.45 -2.90 1.53
N CYS A 72 4.13 -3.84 2.41
CA CYS A 72 5.10 -4.47 3.31
C CYS A 72 4.59 -5.87 3.71
N ILE A 73 5.48 -6.86 3.78
CA ILE A 73 5.13 -8.20 4.29
C ILE A 73 4.94 -8.24 5.80
N ASP A 74 5.65 -7.40 6.54
CA ASP A 74 5.65 -7.35 8.00
C ASP A 74 6.15 -5.99 8.50
N LEU A 75 5.23 -5.04 8.69
CA LEU A 75 5.59 -3.72 9.20
C LEU A 75 6.11 -3.76 10.64
N ALA A 76 5.61 -4.72 11.44
CA ALA A 76 6.01 -4.86 12.84
C ALA A 76 7.49 -5.24 12.96
N ASP A 77 7.96 -6.18 12.14
CA ASP A 77 9.38 -6.54 12.05
C ASP A 77 10.24 -5.34 11.65
N ALA A 78 9.82 -4.65 10.58
CA ALA A 78 10.58 -3.54 10.03
C ALA A 78 10.70 -2.37 11.01
N VAL A 79 9.60 -2.01 11.68
CA VAL A 79 9.58 -0.98 12.73
C VAL A 79 10.41 -1.43 13.94
N THR A 80 10.28 -2.67 14.40
CA THR A 80 11.04 -3.16 15.57
C THR A 80 12.55 -3.07 15.34
N LYS A 81 13.01 -3.40 14.13
CA LYS A 81 14.44 -3.35 13.78
C LYS A 81 14.95 -1.94 13.52
N LEU A 82 14.18 -1.13 12.80
CA LEU A 82 14.67 0.14 12.26
C LEU A 82 14.20 1.36 13.05
N TRP A 83 13.06 1.29 13.74
CA TRP A 83 12.45 2.42 14.44
C TRP A 83 11.65 2.01 15.70
N PRO A 84 12.26 1.24 16.63
CA PRO A 84 11.55 0.61 17.75
C PRO A 84 10.83 1.61 18.67
N GLU A 85 11.39 2.81 18.84
CA GLU A 85 10.79 3.88 19.64
C GLU A 85 9.44 4.38 19.09
N HIS A 86 9.13 4.10 17.82
CA HIS A 86 7.87 4.48 17.17
C HIS A 86 6.78 3.40 17.22
N LEU A 87 7.12 2.20 17.69
CA LEU A 87 6.19 1.08 17.80
C LEU A 87 4.95 1.41 18.66
N PRO A 88 5.06 2.07 19.83
CA PRO A 88 3.89 2.44 20.62
C PRO A 88 2.94 3.39 19.89
N THR A 89 3.49 4.35 19.13
CA THR A 89 2.70 5.29 18.33
C THR A 89 1.94 4.58 17.23
N LEU A 90 2.56 3.63 16.54
CA LEU A 90 1.90 2.87 15.48
C LEU A 90 0.83 1.93 16.03
N LEU A 91 1.09 1.26 17.16
CA LEU A 91 0.11 0.41 17.84
C LEU A 91 -1.12 1.19 18.31
N ALA A 92 -0.93 2.43 18.75
CA ALA A 92 -2.01 3.32 19.17
C ALA A 92 -2.73 4.02 18.00
N PHE A 93 -2.25 3.85 16.76
CA PHE A 93 -2.82 4.53 15.60
C PHE A 93 -4.07 3.82 15.10
N ASP A 94 -5.21 4.51 15.19
CA ASP A 94 -6.48 4.14 14.56
C ASP A 94 -7.00 5.32 13.73
N GLY A 95 -6.70 5.31 12.43
CA GLY A 95 -6.99 6.41 11.52
C GLY A 95 -7.89 5.99 10.36
N PRO A 96 -8.72 6.90 9.82
CA PRO A 96 -9.56 6.60 8.67
C PRO A 96 -8.70 6.31 7.43
N GLY A 97 -8.90 5.14 6.83
CA GLY A 97 -8.25 4.73 5.58
C GLY A 97 -6.86 4.09 5.72
N VAL A 98 -6.35 3.90 6.95
CA VAL A 98 -5.10 3.18 7.23
C VAL A 98 -5.19 2.51 8.62
N HIS A 99 -4.92 1.21 8.71
CA HIS A 99 -4.98 0.44 9.96
C HIS A 99 -3.60 -0.01 10.45
N TYR A 100 -2.66 0.92 10.64
CA TYR A 100 -1.31 0.58 11.10
C TYR A 100 -1.29 -0.10 12.47
N GLY A 101 -2.16 0.28 13.41
CA GLY A 101 -2.25 -0.38 14.71
C GLY A 101 -2.54 -1.87 14.60
N ARG A 102 -3.56 -2.24 13.81
CA ARG A 102 -3.90 -3.64 13.55
C ARG A 102 -2.79 -4.36 12.79
N ILE A 103 -2.25 -3.76 11.73
CA ILE A 103 -1.16 -4.34 10.92
C ILE A 103 0.04 -4.68 11.81
N VAL A 104 0.42 -3.78 12.71
CA VAL A 104 1.57 -3.99 13.60
C VAL A 104 1.25 -5.02 14.69
N ALA A 105 0.07 -4.95 15.32
CA ALA A 105 -0.32 -5.88 16.39
C ALA A 105 -0.43 -7.33 15.88
N GLU A 106 -1.02 -7.53 14.71
CA GLU A 106 -1.26 -8.84 14.10
C GLU A 106 -0.15 -9.27 13.13
N ARG A 107 0.90 -8.45 12.94
CA ARG A 107 2.00 -8.68 11.98
C ARG A 107 1.52 -8.97 10.56
N LEU A 108 0.52 -8.22 10.10
CA LEU A 108 -0.11 -8.43 8.81
C LEU A 108 0.78 -7.94 7.66
N THR A 109 0.61 -8.58 6.51
CA THR A 109 1.02 -8.03 5.22
C THR A 109 0.02 -6.97 4.80
N PHE A 110 0.48 -5.92 4.11
CA PHE A 110 -0.42 -4.91 3.55
C PHE A 110 -0.04 -4.46 2.14
N VAL A 111 -1.05 -3.98 1.41
CA VAL A 111 -0.91 -3.21 0.17
C VAL A 111 -1.75 -1.95 0.27
N ARG A 112 -1.17 -0.80 -0.09
CA ARG A 112 -1.86 0.46 -0.33
C ARG A 112 -1.99 0.70 -1.82
N MET A 113 -3.14 1.19 -2.25
CA MET A 113 -3.45 1.44 -3.65
C MET A 113 -4.36 2.65 -3.81
N LEU A 114 -4.41 3.19 -5.03
CA LEU A 114 -5.41 4.18 -5.41
C LEU A 114 -6.79 3.53 -5.44
N LYS A 115 -7.80 4.25 -4.95
CA LYS A 115 -9.18 3.81 -5.04
C LYS A 115 -9.62 3.77 -6.50
N GLY A 116 -10.20 2.65 -6.93
CA GLY A 116 -10.70 2.49 -8.30
C GLY A 116 -11.38 1.13 -8.50
N PRO A 117 -12.22 0.99 -9.54
CA PRO A 117 -13.03 -0.21 -9.77
C PRO A 117 -12.17 -1.47 -10.00
N ASN A 118 -10.98 -1.32 -10.58
CA ASN A 118 -10.07 -2.44 -10.83
C ASN A 118 -9.54 -3.09 -9.54
N ALA A 119 -9.58 -2.39 -8.41
CA ALA A 119 -9.11 -2.91 -7.14
C ALA A 119 -10.17 -3.79 -6.44
N GLU A 120 -11.46 -3.59 -6.71
CA GLU A 120 -12.55 -4.21 -5.94
C GLU A 120 -12.52 -5.75 -5.93
N PRO A 121 -12.20 -6.47 -7.03
CA PRO A 121 -12.07 -7.93 -6.99
C PRO A 121 -11.04 -8.41 -5.97
N PHE A 122 -9.86 -7.77 -5.95
CA PHE A 122 -8.82 -8.06 -4.97
C PHE A 122 -9.27 -7.71 -3.54
N LEU A 123 -9.95 -6.57 -3.34
CA LEU A 123 -10.43 -6.18 -2.01
C LEU A 123 -11.49 -7.15 -1.48
N GLY A 124 -12.37 -7.65 -2.33
CA GLY A 124 -13.33 -8.70 -1.98
C GLY A 124 -12.60 -9.99 -1.57
N ALA A 125 -11.61 -10.43 -2.36
CA ALA A 125 -10.81 -11.61 -2.02
C ALA A 125 -10.05 -11.46 -0.68
N VAL A 126 -9.57 -10.25 -0.37
CA VAL A 126 -8.95 -9.94 0.93
C VAL A 126 -9.95 -10.09 2.08
N GLU A 127 -11.15 -9.55 1.92
CA GLU A 127 -12.22 -9.65 2.93
C GLU A 127 -12.67 -11.11 3.13
N GLU A 128 -12.80 -11.89 2.05
CA GLU A 128 -13.11 -13.33 2.09
C GLU A 128 -12.02 -14.16 2.77
N ALA A 129 -10.75 -13.78 2.60
CA ALA A 129 -9.60 -14.40 3.25
C ALA A 129 -9.42 -14.00 4.73
N GLY A 130 -10.38 -13.27 5.32
CA GLY A 130 -10.33 -12.81 6.71
C GLY A 130 -9.42 -11.60 6.94
N GLY A 131 -8.97 -10.95 5.86
CA GLY A 131 -8.24 -9.69 5.90
C GLY A 131 -9.14 -8.50 6.22
N SER A 132 -8.58 -7.30 6.08
CA SER A 132 -9.28 -6.04 6.31
C SER A 132 -8.95 -5.02 5.25
N VAL A 133 -9.95 -4.18 4.94
CA VAL A 133 -9.83 -3.14 3.93
C VAL A 133 -10.21 -1.78 4.53
N ALA A 134 -9.19 -0.94 4.71
CA ALA A 134 -9.33 0.45 5.11
C ALA A 134 -9.63 1.31 3.88
N ARG A 135 -10.76 2.01 3.84
CA ARG A 135 -11.14 2.87 2.72
C ARG A 135 -11.01 4.35 3.11
N GLY A 136 -10.00 5.02 2.54
CA GLY A 136 -9.80 6.47 2.65
C GLY A 136 -10.44 7.24 1.49
N ARG A 137 -10.22 8.56 1.45
CA ARG A 137 -10.76 9.43 0.38
C ARG A 137 -10.21 9.09 -1.01
N PHE A 138 -8.91 8.85 -1.12
CA PHE A 138 -8.22 8.58 -2.39
C PHE A 138 -7.49 7.23 -2.41
N LEU A 139 -7.25 6.67 -1.22
CA LEU A 139 -6.45 5.47 -1.04
C LEU A 139 -7.29 4.39 -0.37
N VAL A 140 -6.95 3.16 -0.68
CA VAL A 140 -7.38 1.96 0.04
C VAL A 140 -6.14 1.27 0.58
N GLN A 141 -6.28 0.67 1.76
CA GLN A 141 -5.30 -0.24 2.32
C GLN A 141 -5.94 -1.59 2.56
N ALA A 142 -5.43 -2.62 1.92
CA ALA A 142 -5.73 -4.01 2.23
C ALA A 142 -4.66 -4.54 3.19
N ALA A 143 -5.07 -5.22 4.26
CA ALA A 143 -4.19 -5.90 5.20
C ALA A 143 -4.68 -7.33 5.43
N PHE A 144 -3.77 -8.30 5.39
CA PHE A 144 -4.11 -9.72 5.41
C PHE A 144 -2.98 -10.57 6.00
N PRO A 145 -3.27 -11.78 6.49
CA PRO A 145 -2.25 -12.73 6.92
C PRO A 145 -1.26 -13.07 5.81
N ARG A 146 0.03 -13.24 6.13
CA ARG A 146 1.07 -13.48 5.12
C ARG A 146 0.89 -14.80 4.37
N ASP A 147 0.31 -15.81 5.01
CA ASP A 147 0.07 -17.14 4.45
C ASP A 147 -0.99 -17.16 3.34
N VAL A 148 -1.90 -16.18 3.28
CA VAL A 148 -2.90 -16.08 2.20
C VAL A 148 -2.37 -15.38 0.94
N LEU A 149 -1.18 -14.77 1.01
CA LEU A 149 -0.59 -14.01 -0.08
C LEU A 149 -0.51 -14.78 -1.42
N PRO A 150 -0.06 -16.05 -1.49
CA PRO A 150 -0.04 -16.79 -2.75
C PRO A 150 -1.44 -16.96 -3.38
N GLY A 151 -2.47 -17.16 -2.55
CA GLY A 151 -3.85 -17.27 -3.01
C GLY A 151 -4.38 -15.93 -3.54
N LEU A 152 -4.10 -14.84 -2.84
CA LEU A 152 -4.47 -13.49 -3.28
C LEU A 152 -3.78 -13.09 -4.60
N ALA A 153 -2.53 -13.49 -4.81
CA ALA A 153 -1.82 -13.22 -6.06
C ALA A 153 -2.42 -13.95 -7.27
N ALA A 154 -3.10 -15.09 -7.05
CA ALA A 154 -3.71 -15.87 -8.13
C ALA A 154 -5.07 -15.32 -8.59
N VAL A 155 -5.72 -14.48 -7.78
CA VAL A 155 -7.04 -13.90 -8.03
C VAL A 155 -7.03 -12.38 -8.24
N ALA A 156 -5.85 -11.77 -8.11
CA ALA A 156 -5.60 -10.34 -8.29
C ALA A 156 -5.49 -9.90 -9.75
#